data_AF-A0A6B9L3I9-F1
#
_entry.id   AF-A0A6B9L3I9-F1
#
_cell.length_a   1.000
_cell.length_b   1.000
_cell.length_c   1.000
_cell.angle_alpha   90.00
_cell.angle_beta   90.00
_cell.angle_gamma   90.00
#
_symmetry.space_group_name_H-M   'P 1'
#
loop_
_entity.id
_entity.type
_entity.pdbx_description
1 polymer ?
#
loop_
_entity_poly.entity_id
_entity_poly.type
_entity_poly.pdbx_seq_one_letter_code
_entity_poly.pdbx_strand_id
1 'polypeptide(L)'
;MLKYIVFLTVICCYSAFADVSAKEKQSVKDELLALENQLKHIYKSTLENIDKDVSIRTEEARKRSGNKGVECAAKLGHDLIVEAEEKAREACVGFIESCRNLREMIEKDAMNQMELNQTRKMLRDDGLFKQQVNRTVTAVNEYISKKTLQFQSQVKQC
;
A
#
# COMPACT_ATOMS: atom_id res chain seq x y z
N MET A 1 -27.61 5.50 -50.62
CA MET A 1 -26.78 4.63 -49.76
C MET A 1 -25.65 5.37 -49.04
N LEU A 2 -24.92 6.30 -49.66
CA LEU A 2 -23.81 7.03 -49.01
C LEU A 2 -24.21 7.86 -47.76
N LYS A 3 -25.41 8.45 -47.73
CA LYS A 3 -25.88 9.29 -46.62
C LYS A 3 -26.07 8.54 -45.29
N TYR A 4 -26.36 7.23 -45.34
CA TYR A 4 -26.57 6.42 -44.13
C TYR A 4 -25.26 5.93 -43.50
N ILE A 5 -24.20 5.79 -44.29
CA ILE A 5 -22.86 5.38 -43.82
C ILE A 5 -22.22 6.52 -43.02
N VAL A 6 -22.37 7.77 -43.48
CA VAL A 6 -21.85 8.95 -42.75
C VAL A 6 -22.55 9.11 -41.38
N PHE A 7 -23.86 8.85 -41.31
CA PHE A 7 -24.61 8.94 -40.04
C PHE A 7 -24.18 7.88 -39.03
N LEU A 8 -23.93 6.64 -39.48
CA LEU A 8 -23.37 5.57 -38.64
C LEU A 8 -21.93 5.86 -38.19
N THR A 9 -21.11 6.49 -39.04
CA THR A 9 -19.71 6.81 -38.70
C THR A 9 -19.63 7.94 -37.67
N VAL A 10 -20.54 8.93 -37.72
CA VAL A 10 -20.63 9.99 -36.70
C VAL A 10 -21.09 9.42 -35.36
N ILE A 11 -22.07 8.50 -35.34
CA ILE A 11 -22.52 7.84 -34.10
C ILE A 11 -21.40 6.98 -33.49
N CYS A 12 -20.56 6.32 -34.30
CA CYS A 12 -19.44 5.53 -33.81
C CYS A 12 -18.24 6.37 -33.31
N CYS A 13 -18.08 7.63 -33.74
CA CYS A 13 -17.10 8.56 -33.17
C CYS A 13 -17.61 9.25 -31.90
N TYR A 14 -18.94 9.28 -31.71
CA TYR A 14 -19.61 9.65 -30.46
C TYR A 14 -20.01 8.41 -29.65
N SER A 15 -19.18 7.37 -29.59
CA SER A 15 -19.09 6.61 -28.34
C SER A 15 -18.49 7.55 -27.29
N ALA A 16 -19.30 8.53 -26.89
CA ALA A 16 -19.09 9.40 -25.77
C ALA A 16 -18.67 8.49 -24.65
N PHE A 17 -17.41 8.63 -24.21
CA PHE A 17 -17.08 8.20 -22.87
C PHE A 17 -18.07 8.95 -22.00
N ALA A 18 -19.08 8.23 -21.49
CA ALA A 18 -20.06 8.83 -20.61
C ALA A 18 -19.26 9.53 -19.50
N ASP A 19 -19.52 10.82 -19.31
CA ASP A 19 -18.83 11.61 -18.30
C ASP A 19 -18.90 10.86 -16.96
N VAL A 20 -17.79 10.87 -16.24
CA VAL A 20 -17.74 10.29 -14.89
C VAL A 20 -18.71 11.09 -14.02
N SER A 21 -19.81 10.43 -13.65
CA SER A 21 -20.89 11.03 -12.88
C SER A 21 -20.43 11.42 -11.47
N ALA A 22 -21.17 12.31 -10.82
CA ALA A 22 -20.90 12.69 -9.42
C ALA A 22 -20.90 11.47 -8.48
N LYS A 23 -21.78 10.48 -8.73
CA LYS A 23 -21.83 9.23 -7.98
C LYS A 23 -20.56 8.40 -8.16
N GLU A 24 -20.05 8.32 -9.39
CA GLU A 24 -18.80 7.61 -9.67
C GLU A 24 -17.59 8.33 -9.07
N LYS A 25 -17.53 9.67 -9.16
CA LYS A 25 -16.52 10.47 -8.47
C LYS A 25 -16.50 10.16 -6.96
N GLN A 26 -17.67 10.14 -6.32
CA GLN A 26 -17.77 9.83 -4.89
C GLN A 26 -17.28 8.41 -4.59
N SER A 27 -17.74 7.41 -5.36
CA SER A 27 -17.31 6.02 -5.18
C SER A 27 -15.80 5.84 -5.34
N VAL A 28 -15.16 6.55 -6.26
CA VAL A 28 -13.70 6.52 -6.44
C VAL A 28 -12.98 7.11 -5.23
N LYS A 29 -13.48 8.24 -4.69
CA LYS A 29 -12.92 8.83 -3.46
C LYS A 29 -13.03 7.90 -2.26
N ASP A 30 -14.18 7.23 -2.10
CA ASP A 30 -14.41 6.30 -1.00
C ASP A 30 -13.45 5.10 -1.07
N GLU A 31 -13.19 4.60 -2.27
CA GLU A 31 -12.26 3.48 -2.50
C GLU A 31 -10.80 3.87 -2.24
N LEU A 32 -10.39 5.07 -2.69
CA LEU A 32 -9.08 5.62 -2.36
C LEU A 32 -8.88 5.76 -0.85
N LEU A 33 -9.90 6.25 -0.13
CA LEU A 33 -9.86 6.37 1.33
C LEU A 33 -9.81 5.00 2.01
N ALA A 34 -10.57 4.02 1.53
CA ALA A 34 -10.52 2.67 2.07
C ALA A 34 -9.11 2.05 1.92
N LEU A 35 -8.48 2.24 0.75
CA LEU A 35 -7.14 1.73 0.48
C LEU A 35 -6.09 2.46 1.32
N GLU A 36 -6.22 3.78 1.49
CA GLU A 36 -5.37 4.59 2.38
C GLU A 36 -5.41 4.04 3.83
N ASN A 37 -6.61 3.79 4.35
CA ASN A 37 -6.79 3.27 5.70
C ASN A 37 -6.23 1.85 5.86
N GLN A 38 -6.42 1.00 4.84
CA GLN A 38 -5.86 -0.35 4.83
C GLN A 38 -4.31 -0.31 4.88
N LEU A 39 -3.69 0.56 4.09
CA LEU A 39 -2.24 0.73 4.07
C LEU A 39 -1.69 1.27 5.39
N LYS A 40 -2.37 2.27 5.99
CA LYS A 40 -2.03 2.77 7.33
C LYS A 40 -2.10 1.67 8.38
N HIS A 41 -3.13 0.83 8.33
CA HIS A 41 -3.28 -0.30 9.24
C HIS A 41 -2.16 -1.34 9.05
N ILE A 42 -1.84 -1.71 7.81
CA ILE A 42 -0.75 -2.64 7.52
C ILE A 42 0.58 -2.11 8.07
N TYR A 43 0.92 -0.86 7.75
CA TYR A 43 2.15 -0.23 8.23
C TYR A 43 2.26 -0.30 9.75
N LYS A 44 1.21 0.14 10.45
CA LYS A 44 1.18 0.15 11.92
C LYS A 44 1.27 -1.26 12.51
N SER A 45 0.45 -2.20 12.00
CA SER A 45 0.40 -3.57 12.53
C SER A 45 1.72 -4.31 12.33
N THR A 46 2.39 -4.12 11.18
CA THR A 46 3.68 -4.74 10.92
C THR A 46 4.73 -4.30 11.94
N LEU A 47 4.82 -3.00 12.24
CA LEU A 47 5.79 -2.49 13.21
C LEU A 47 5.47 -2.93 14.64
N GLU A 48 4.20 -2.90 15.04
CA GLU A 48 3.78 -3.39 16.37
C GLU A 48 4.11 -4.88 16.56
N ASN A 49 3.94 -5.70 15.53
CA ASN A 49 4.27 -7.12 15.59
C ASN A 49 5.78 -7.37 15.75
N ILE A 50 6.61 -6.58 15.04
CA ILE A 50 8.07 -6.70 15.13
C ILE A 50 8.55 -6.25 16.50
N ASP A 51 8.09 -5.10 16.98
CA ASP A 51 8.46 -4.57 18.30
C ASP A 51 8.13 -5.56 19.43
N LYS A 52 6.96 -6.20 19.32
CA LYS A 52 6.55 -7.26 20.24
C LYS A 52 7.47 -8.48 20.17
N ASP A 53 7.83 -8.96 18.97
CA ASP A 53 8.74 -10.10 18.85
C ASP A 53 10.13 -9.75 19.39
N VAL A 54 10.67 -8.57 19.06
CA VAL A 54 11.95 -8.07 19.59
C VAL A 54 11.93 -8.05 21.13
N SER A 55 10.87 -7.53 21.73
CA SER A 55 10.71 -7.48 23.18
C SER A 55 10.71 -8.88 23.80
N ILE A 56 9.95 -9.82 23.23
CA ILE A 56 9.87 -11.21 23.70
C ILE A 56 11.25 -11.87 23.62
N ARG A 57 11.92 -11.76 22.47
CA ARG A 57 13.23 -12.39 22.24
C ARG A 57 14.34 -11.78 23.08
N THR A 58 14.28 -10.49 23.36
CA THR A 58 15.22 -9.82 24.26
C THR A 58 15.08 -10.32 25.69
N GLU A 59 13.86 -10.52 26.17
CA GLU A 59 13.62 -11.10 27.50
C GLU A 59 14.03 -12.58 27.57
N GLU A 60 13.83 -13.35 26.50
CA GLU A 60 14.37 -14.72 26.40
C GLU A 60 15.90 -14.73 26.45
N ALA A 61 16.57 -13.80 25.77
CA ALA A 61 18.02 -13.67 25.79
C ALA A 61 18.54 -13.27 27.18
N ARG A 62 17.82 -12.39 27.89
CA ARG A 62 18.10 -12.05 29.30
C ARG A 62 18.13 -13.28 30.18
N LYS A 63 17.14 -14.16 30.06
CA LYS A 63 17.03 -15.38 30.87
C LYS A 63 18.16 -16.37 30.62
N ARG A 64 18.74 -16.39 29.40
CA ARG A 64 19.85 -17.28 29.03
C ARG A 64 21.22 -16.72 29.42
N SER A 65 21.49 -15.45 29.08
CA SER A 65 22.84 -14.89 29.09
C SER A 65 22.95 -13.59 29.92
N GLY A 66 21.91 -13.25 30.68
CA GLY A 66 21.86 -12.03 31.50
C GLY A 66 21.95 -10.76 30.66
N ASN A 67 22.65 -9.76 31.18
CA ASN A 67 22.75 -8.44 30.52
C ASN A 67 23.45 -8.49 29.15
N LYS A 68 24.42 -9.40 28.96
CA LYS A 68 25.08 -9.57 27.65
C LYS A 68 24.09 -10.02 26.57
N GLY A 69 23.20 -10.95 26.93
CA GLY A 69 22.12 -11.40 26.04
C GLY A 69 21.16 -10.28 25.69
N VAL A 70 20.83 -9.42 26.66
CA VAL A 70 19.99 -8.22 26.44
C VAL A 70 20.64 -7.25 25.46
N GLU A 71 21.91 -6.89 25.68
CA GLU A 71 22.63 -5.95 24.81
C GLU A 71 22.71 -6.44 23.37
N CYS A 72 23.04 -7.73 23.19
CA CYS A 72 23.09 -8.37 21.88
C CYS A 72 21.72 -8.39 21.19
N ALA A 73 20.67 -8.85 21.88
CA ALA A 73 19.33 -8.95 21.32
C ALA A 73 18.71 -7.58 21.03
N ALA A 74 18.93 -6.60 21.91
CA ALA A 74 18.44 -5.23 21.72
C ALA A 74 19.07 -4.56 20.49
N LYS A 75 20.37 -4.77 20.26
CA LYS A 75 21.05 -4.27 19.06
C LYS A 75 20.47 -4.89 17.79
N LEU A 76 20.39 -6.22 17.73
CA LEU A 76 19.83 -6.93 16.58
C LEU A 76 18.35 -6.56 16.34
N GLY A 77 17.60 -6.37 17.42
CA GLY A 77 16.19 -5.96 17.36
C GLY A 77 16.00 -4.54 16.86
N HIS A 78 16.86 -3.61 17.29
CA HIS A 78 16.88 -2.24 16.78
C HIS A 78 17.15 -2.22 15.27
N ASP A 79 18.17 -2.95 14.80
CA ASP A 79 18.50 -3.05 13.38
C ASP A 79 17.32 -3.61 12.56
N LEU A 80 16.62 -4.63 13.08
CA LEU A 80 15.41 -5.18 12.46
C LEU A 80 14.28 -4.16 12.38
N ILE A 81 14.00 -3.42 13.46
CA ILE A 81 12.92 -2.43 13.50
C ILE A 81 13.19 -1.32 12.48
N VAL A 82 14.41 -0.78 12.44
CA VAL A 82 14.79 0.29 11.50
C VAL A 82 14.64 -0.19 10.06
N GLU A 83 15.16 -1.37 9.75
CA GLU A 83 15.08 -1.93 8.40
C GLU A 83 13.63 -2.22 7.97
N ALA A 84 12.81 -2.75 8.88
CA ALA A 84 11.41 -3.01 8.61
C ALA A 84 10.59 -1.72 8.45
N GLU A 85 10.87 -0.70 9.27
CA GLU A 85 10.24 0.61 9.14
C GLU A 85 10.54 1.24 7.79
N GLU A 86 11.81 1.24 7.37
CA GLU A 86 12.21 1.78 6.08
C GLU A 86 11.46 1.09 4.92
N LYS A 87 11.46 -0.25 4.90
CA LYS A 87 10.81 -1.02 3.83
C LYS A 87 9.28 -0.90 3.86
N ALA A 88 8.67 -0.92 5.04
CA ALA A 88 7.24 -0.73 5.18
C ALA A 88 6.82 0.70 4.79
N ARG A 89 7.65 1.70 5.07
CA ARG A 89 7.42 3.10 4.71
C ARG A 89 7.47 3.28 3.20
N GLU A 90 8.52 2.79 2.53
CA GLU A 90 8.63 2.79 1.06
C GLU A 90 7.39 2.15 0.41
N ALA A 91 6.93 1.02 0.94
CA ALA A 91 5.79 0.30 0.41
C ALA A 91 4.44 0.99 0.67
N CYS A 92 4.22 1.52 1.87
CA CYS A 92 2.90 1.99 2.27
C CYS A 92 2.72 3.50 2.07
N VAL A 93 3.72 4.31 2.44
CA VAL A 93 3.58 5.77 2.44
C VAL A 93 3.45 6.33 1.03
N GLY A 94 4.21 5.82 0.06
CA GLY A 94 4.09 6.26 -1.34
C GLY A 94 2.68 6.02 -1.92
N PHE A 95 2.06 4.87 -1.62
CA PHE A 95 0.69 4.60 -2.05
C PHE A 95 -0.36 5.38 -1.24
N ILE A 96 -0.13 5.61 0.06
CA ILE A 96 -0.99 6.48 0.90
C ILE A 96 -1.02 7.89 0.32
N GLU A 97 0.13 8.45 -0.01
CA GLU A 97 0.25 9.78 -0.62
C GLU A 97 -0.40 9.82 -2.00
N SER A 98 -0.19 8.78 -2.81
CA SER A 98 -0.87 8.66 -4.10
C SER A 98 -2.38 8.64 -3.95
N CYS A 99 -2.92 7.89 -2.99
CA CYS A 99 -4.36 7.85 -2.72
C CYS A 99 -4.89 9.22 -2.28
N ARG A 100 -4.17 9.89 -1.37
CA ARG A 100 -4.53 11.23 -0.89
C ARG A 100 -4.53 12.25 -2.03
N ASN A 101 -3.47 12.27 -2.83
CA ASN A 101 -3.31 13.21 -3.94
C ASN A 101 -4.41 13.02 -4.98
N LEU A 102 -4.70 11.78 -5.38
CA LEU A 102 -5.78 11.48 -6.33
C LEU A 102 -7.15 11.93 -5.78
N ARG A 103 -7.43 11.65 -4.50
CA ARG A 103 -8.67 12.10 -3.85
C ARG A 103 -8.78 13.63 -3.84
N GLU A 104 -7.72 14.33 -3.44
CA GLU A 104 -7.71 15.80 -3.40
C GLU A 104 -7.91 16.42 -4.79
N MET A 105 -7.30 15.83 -5.82
CA MET A 105 -7.49 16.28 -7.21
C MET A 105 -8.93 16.08 -7.67
N ILE A 106 -9.61 15.01 -7.25
CA ILE A 106 -11.04 14.81 -7.53
C ILE A 106 -11.91 15.81 -6.75
N GLU A 107 -11.59 16.08 -5.48
CA GLU A 107 -12.33 17.02 -4.63
C GLU A 107 -12.22 18.47 -5.09
N LYS A 108 -11.07 18.86 -5.62
CA LYS A 108 -10.80 20.21 -6.14
C LYS A 108 -11.20 20.36 -7.61
N ASP A 109 -11.86 19.36 -8.21
CA ASP A 109 -12.17 19.27 -9.64
C ASP A 109 -10.95 19.59 -10.54
N ALA A 110 -9.75 19.19 -10.09
CA ALA A 110 -8.48 19.41 -10.78
C ALA A 110 -8.18 18.36 -11.87
N MET A 111 -9.05 17.34 -12.01
CA MET A 111 -8.97 16.32 -13.06
C MET A 111 -10.00 16.57 -14.15
N ASN A 112 -9.59 16.44 -15.41
CA ASN A 112 -10.50 16.42 -16.54
C ASN A 112 -11.21 15.05 -16.68
N GLN A 113 -12.21 14.94 -17.56
CA GLN A 113 -13.00 13.72 -17.75
C GLN A 113 -12.17 12.50 -18.18
N MET A 114 -11.12 12.71 -18.98
CA MET A 114 -10.23 11.62 -19.38
C MET A 114 -9.43 11.09 -18.19
N GLU A 115 -8.86 11.98 -17.37
CA GLU A 115 -8.10 11.64 -16.16
C GLU A 115 -8.98 10.96 -15.11
N LEU A 116 -10.21 11.44 -14.91
CA LEU A 116 -11.19 10.82 -14.03
C LEU A 116 -11.56 9.40 -14.49
N ASN A 117 -11.80 9.22 -15.79
CA ASN A 117 -12.15 7.92 -16.35
C ASN A 117 -10.97 6.93 -16.24
N GLN A 118 -9.74 7.39 -16.47
CA GLN A 118 -8.53 6.58 -16.27
C GLN A 118 -8.35 6.18 -14.80
N THR A 119 -8.53 7.13 -13.88
CA THR A 119 -8.43 6.88 -12.44
C THR A 119 -9.49 5.86 -11.99
N ARG A 120 -10.73 6.02 -12.46
CA ARG A 120 -11.82 5.05 -12.21
C ARG A 120 -11.44 3.66 -12.72
N LYS A 121 -10.98 3.54 -13.97
CA LYS A 121 -10.59 2.27 -14.57
C LYS A 121 -9.47 1.59 -13.79
N MET A 122 -8.42 2.33 -13.48
CA MET A 122 -7.25 1.82 -12.76
C MET A 122 -7.60 1.28 -11.36
N LEU A 123 -8.58 1.91 -10.69
CA LEU A 123 -9.01 1.53 -9.35
C LEU A 123 -10.06 0.41 -9.36
N ARG A 124 -11.05 0.49 -10.27
CA ARG A 124 -12.25 -0.36 -10.26
C ARG A 124 -12.30 -1.36 -11.39
N ASP A 125 -12.30 -0.85 -12.62
CA ASP A 125 -12.63 -1.66 -13.79
C ASP A 125 -11.50 -2.67 -14.10
N ASP A 126 -10.26 -2.17 -14.13
CA ASP A 126 -9.06 -2.99 -14.36
C ASP A 126 -8.42 -3.43 -13.02
N GLY A 127 -8.63 -2.64 -11.96
CA GLY A 127 -8.13 -2.93 -10.60
C GLY A 127 -6.59 -2.97 -10.48
N LEU A 128 -5.86 -2.48 -11.49
CA LEU A 128 -4.40 -2.55 -11.58
C LEU A 128 -3.72 -1.87 -10.39
N PHE A 129 -4.25 -0.75 -9.92
CA PHE A 129 -3.68 -0.04 -8.77
C PHE A 129 -3.73 -0.90 -7.50
N LYS A 130 -4.89 -1.50 -7.23
CA LYS A 130 -5.07 -2.39 -6.07
C LYS A 130 -4.20 -3.64 -6.17
N GLN A 131 -4.06 -4.21 -7.38
CA GLN A 131 -3.15 -5.32 -7.61
C GLN A 131 -1.69 -4.94 -7.34
N GLN A 132 -1.25 -3.76 -7.79
CA GLN A 132 0.10 -3.27 -7.55
C GLN A 132 0.36 -3.05 -6.07
N VAL A 133 -0.58 -2.38 -5.37
CA VAL A 133 -0.54 -2.20 -3.91
C VAL A 133 -0.38 -3.54 -3.19
N ASN A 134 -1.24 -4.52 -3.52
CA ASN A 134 -1.19 -5.84 -2.90
C ASN A 134 0.13 -6.55 -3.16
N ARG A 135 0.66 -6.52 -4.40
CA ARG A 135 1.94 -7.15 -4.75
C ARG A 135 3.10 -6.53 -3.97
N THR A 136 3.16 -5.20 -3.90
CA THR A 136 4.22 -4.49 -3.17
C THR A 136 4.15 -4.78 -1.67
N VAL A 137 2.95 -4.70 -1.08
CA VAL A 137 2.73 -5.03 0.33
C VAL A 137 3.14 -6.47 0.63
N THR A 138 2.73 -7.43 -0.19
CA THR A 138 3.10 -8.84 -0.02
C THR A 138 4.62 -9.02 -0.08
N ALA A 139 5.30 -8.45 -1.07
CA ALA A 139 6.75 -8.56 -1.20
C ALA A 139 7.50 -7.99 0.02
N VAL A 140 7.03 -6.86 0.55
CA VAL A 140 7.61 -6.25 1.76
C VAL A 140 7.32 -7.09 3.01
N ASN A 141 6.11 -7.62 3.17
CA ASN A 141 5.79 -8.50 4.29
C ASN A 141 6.62 -9.80 4.25
N GLU A 142 6.85 -10.37 3.07
CA GLU A 142 7.72 -11.53 2.88
C GLU A 142 9.17 -11.21 3.28
N TYR A 143 9.67 -10.05 2.84
CA TYR A 143 11.00 -9.55 3.21
C TYR A 143 11.15 -9.41 4.73
N ILE A 144 10.22 -8.70 5.36
CA ILE A 144 10.20 -8.46 6.80
C ILE A 144 10.11 -9.77 7.56
N SER A 145 9.23 -10.69 7.14
CA SER A 145 9.11 -12.02 7.74
C SER A 145 10.43 -12.78 7.72
N LYS A 146 11.14 -12.76 6.58
CA LYS A 146 12.47 -13.39 6.46
C LYS A 146 13.49 -12.75 7.40
N LYS A 147 13.48 -11.42 7.54
CA LYS A 147 14.38 -10.69 8.45
C LYS A 147 14.06 -10.97 9.92
N THR A 148 12.79 -11.06 10.29
CA THR A 148 12.35 -11.47 11.62
C THR A 148 12.83 -12.89 11.95
N LEU A 149 12.72 -13.84 11.02
CA LEU A 149 13.24 -15.20 11.21
C LEU A 149 14.77 -15.22 11.37
N GLN A 150 15.49 -14.39 10.61
CA GLN A 150 16.93 -14.25 10.75
C GLN A 150 17.30 -13.69 12.13
N PHE A 151 16.63 -12.62 12.57
CA PHE A 151 16.77 -12.06 13.92
C PHE A 151 16.55 -13.13 15.00
N GLN A 152 15.44 -13.87 14.93
CA GLN A 152 15.14 -14.94 15.88
C GLN A 152 16.23 -16.01 15.94
N SER A 153 16.87 -16.32 14.81
CA SER A 153 18.00 -17.25 14.75
C SER A 153 19.25 -16.66 15.40
N GLN A 154 19.57 -15.39 15.10
CA GLN A 154 20.75 -14.70 15.65
C GLN A 154 20.64 -14.48 17.16
N VAL A 155 19.45 -14.14 17.68
CA VAL A 155 19.24 -13.95 19.13
C VAL A 155 19.48 -15.24 19.93
N LYS A 156 19.29 -16.41 19.33
CA LYS A 156 19.62 -17.69 19.99
C LYS A 156 21.12 -17.85 20.26
N GLN A 157 21.96 -17.05 19.62
CA GLN A 157 23.43 -17.10 19.71
C GLN A 157 24.03 -16.04 20.66
N CYS A 158 23.19 -15.19 21.29
CA CYS A 158 23.62 -14.02 22.10
C CYS A 158 24.21 -14.29 23.51
#